data_AF-A0A931CHL3-F1
#
_entry.id   AF-A0A931CHL3-F1
#
_cell.length_a   1.000
_cell.length_b   1.000
_cell.length_c   1.000
_cell.angle_alpha   90.00
_cell.angle_beta   90.00
_cell.angle_gamma   90.00
#
_symmetry.space_group_name_H-M   'P 1'
#
loop_
_entity.id
_entity.type
_entity.pdbx_description
1 polymer ?
#
loop_
_entity_poly.entity_id
_entity_poly.type
_entity_poly.pdbx_seq_one_letter_code
_entity_poly.pdbx_strand_id
1 'polypeptide(L)'
;MTAPAEGAQQRPGRGGFGRRPTSGAGAGADEREAERGLRGLVGSGSSQVSVGAALRARDAARPTDQDIAEAERELTIVRRNWLPREELPRR
;
A
#
# COMPACT_ATOMS: atom_id res chain seq x y z
N MET A 1 -39.48 -45.37 -5.95
CA MET A 1 -38.56 -45.37 -7.12
C MET A 1 -38.24 -43.92 -7.42
N THR A 2 -37.45 -43.28 -6.55
CA THR A 2 -35.98 -43.15 -6.62
C THR A 2 -35.57 -42.08 -7.63
N ALA A 3 -35.22 -40.91 -7.08
CA ALA A 3 -34.51 -39.84 -7.76
C ALA A 3 -33.08 -40.27 -8.09
N PRO A 4 -32.46 -39.78 -9.17
CA PRO A 4 -31.02 -39.69 -9.23
C PRO A 4 -30.56 -38.37 -8.61
N ALA A 5 -29.77 -38.51 -7.56
CA ALA A 5 -28.88 -37.48 -7.05
C ALA A 5 -27.62 -37.38 -7.93
N GLU A 6 -26.83 -36.35 -7.64
CA GLU A 6 -25.40 -36.20 -7.92
C GLU A 6 -24.97 -35.40 -9.15
N GLY A 7 -24.47 -34.21 -8.83
CA GLY A 7 -23.55 -33.42 -9.63
C GLY A 7 -22.90 -32.34 -8.77
N ALA A 8 -22.61 -32.65 -7.49
CA ALA A 8 -21.89 -31.74 -6.61
C ALA A 8 -20.46 -31.59 -7.14
N GLN A 9 -20.22 -30.51 -7.90
CA GLN A 9 -18.88 -30.13 -8.34
C GLN A 9 -17.99 -29.96 -7.10
N GLN A 10 -17.10 -30.92 -6.91
CA GLN A 10 -16.04 -30.90 -5.91
C GLN A 10 -15.12 -29.72 -6.18
N ARG A 11 -15.14 -28.74 -5.27
CA ARG A 11 -14.16 -27.66 -5.23
C ARG A 11 -12.83 -28.26 -4.74
N PRO A 12 -11.72 -28.14 -5.48
CA PRO A 12 -10.44 -28.67 -5.01
C PRO A 12 -10.05 -27.99 -3.69
N GLY A 13 -9.75 -28.83 -2.70
CA GLY A 13 -9.48 -28.43 -1.33
C GLY A 13 -8.31 -27.45 -1.24
N ARG A 14 -8.52 -26.35 -0.51
CA ARG A 14 -7.47 -25.44 -0.10
C ARG A 14 -6.56 -26.18 0.88
N GLY A 15 -5.43 -26.66 0.37
CA GLY A 15 -4.40 -27.37 1.14
C GLY A 15 -3.97 -26.59 2.38
N GLY A 16 -3.77 -27.33 3.47
CA GLY A 16 -3.68 -26.81 4.83
C GLY A 16 -2.43 -25.98 5.11
N PHE A 17 -2.59 -25.01 6.00
CA PHE A 17 -1.50 -24.25 6.59
C PHE A 17 -0.77 -25.11 7.64
N GLY A 18 0.15 -25.96 7.19
CA GLY A 18 1.11 -26.61 8.07
C GLY A 18 2.18 -25.62 8.49
N ARG A 19 2.09 -25.06 9.70
CA ARG A 19 3.26 -24.44 10.35
C ARG A 19 4.25 -25.55 10.70
N ARG A 20 5.52 -25.39 10.31
CA ARG A 20 6.66 -25.97 11.04
C ARG A 20 7.75 -24.92 11.21
N PRO A 21 8.27 -24.70 12.43
CA PRO A 21 9.25 -23.66 12.69
C PRO A 21 10.65 -24.15 12.31
N THR A 22 11.44 -23.31 11.63
CA THR A 22 12.89 -23.49 11.53
C THR A 22 13.57 -22.32 12.25
N SER A 23 13.84 -22.52 13.53
CA SER A 23 14.74 -21.70 14.31
C SER A 23 16.15 -21.81 13.71
N GLY A 24 16.65 -20.77 13.05
CA GLY A 24 18.06 -20.74 12.62
C GLY A 24 18.44 -19.82 11.43
N ALA A 25 17.88 -18.61 11.30
CA ALA A 25 18.23 -17.74 10.17
C ALA A 25 18.22 -16.24 10.51
N GLY A 26 18.82 -15.83 11.63
CA GLY A 26 18.71 -14.44 12.15
C GLY A 26 19.42 -13.33 11.37
N ALA A 27 19.88 -13.55 10.13
CA ALA A 27 20.46 -12.49 9.30
C ALA A 27 20.03 -12.63 7.82
N GLY A 28 20.14 -13.84 7.26
CA GLY A 28 19.71 -14.10 5.89
C GLY A 28 18.20 -14.35 5.70
N ALA A 29 17.41 -14.46 6.78
CA ALA A 29 15.94 -14.48 6.66
C ALA A 29 15.39 -13.06 6.55
N ASP A 30 15.91 -12.13 7.34
CA ASP A 30 15.52 -10.72 7.34
C ASP A 30 15.81 -10.07 5.98
N GLU A 31 16.95 -10.37 5.38
CA GLU A 31 17.29 -9.86 4.03
C GLU A 31 16.35 -10.42 2.94
N ARG A 32 16.01 -11.71 3.00
CA ARG A 32 15.01 -12.31 2.08
C ARG A 32 13.60 -11.78 2.32
N GLU A 33 13.27 -11.40 3.54
CA GLU A 33 12.00 -10.79 3.90
C GLU A 33 11.93 -9.33 3.43
N ALA A 34 13.02 -8.57 3.60
CA ALA A 34 13.18 -7.23 3.06
C ALA A 34 13.09 -7.22 1.52
N GLU A 35 13.78 -8.13 0.83
CA GLU A 35 13.68 -8.29 -0.62
C GLU A 35 12.25 -8.59 -1.09
N ARG A 36 11.52 -9.46 -0.37
CA ARG A 36 10.11 -9.75 -0.67
C ARG A 36 9.22 -8.53 -0.48
N GLY A 37 9.46 -7.72 0.56
CA GLY A 37 8.74 -6.48 0.81
C GLY A 37 8.96 -5.42 -0.28
N LEU A 38 10.20 -5.33 -0.78
CA LEU A 38 10.59 -4.34 -1.79
C LEU A 38 10.00 -4.62 -3.19
N ARG A 39 9.75 -5.90 -3.54
CA ARG A 39 9.16 -6.29 -4.84
C ARG A 39 7.74 -5.75 -5.06
N GLY A 40 7.01 -5.41 -3.99
CA GLY A 40 5.71 -4.74 -4.08
C GLY A 40 5.79 -3.20 -4.05
N LEU A 41 6.94 -2.66 -3.66
CA LEU A 41 7.18 -1.23 -3.54
C LEU A 41 7.71 -0.65 -4.86
N VAL A 42 8.70 -1.32 -5.46
CA VAL A 42 9.44 -0.81 -6.63
C VAL A 42 8.81 -1.30 -7.94
N GLY A 43 8.37 -0.35 -8.77
CA GLY A 43 7.84 -0.63 -10.11
C GLY A 43 8.92 -0.61 -11.18
N SER A 44 8.83 -1.49 -12.19
CA SER A 44 9.74 -1.51 -13.35
C SER A 44 9.35 -0.55 -14.49
N GLY A 45 8.31 0.27 -14.27
CA GLY A 45 7.81 1.25 -15.24
C GLY A 45 8.48 2.62 -15.13
N SER A 46 7.90 3.64 -15.75
CA SER A 46 8.39 5.03 -15.67
C SER A 46 8.38 5.61 -14.25
N SER A 47 7.64 4.99 -13.33
CA SER A 47 7.60 5.37 -11.91
C SER A 47 8.25 4.30 -11.04
N GLN A 48 9.16 4.72 -10.16
CA GLN A 48 9.88 3.85 -9.23
C GLN A 48 8.97 3.29 -8.12
N VAL A 49 7.77 3.83 -7.91
CA VAL A 49 6.86 3.40 -6.85
C VAL A 49 5.53 2.99 -7.46
N SER A 50 5.00 1.84 -7.04
CA SER A 50 3.66 1.41 -7.47
C SER A 50 2.57 2.35 -6.94
N VAL A 51 1.43 2.45 -7.62
CA VAL A 51 0.32 3.34 -7.20
C VAL A 51 -0.14 3.04 -5.76
N GLY A 52 -0.32 1.76 -5.43
CA GLY A 52 -0.74 1.34 -4.09
C GLY A 52 0.31 1.62 -3.01
N ALA A 53 1.60 1.52 -3.35
CA ALA A 53 2.68 1.95 -2.47
C ALA A 53 2.69 3.46 -2.25
N ALA A 54 2.50 4.24 -3.32
CA ALA A 54 2.46 5.70 -3.24
C ALA A 54 1.30 6.20 -2.37
N LEU A 55 0.12 5.59 -2.48
CA LEU A 55 -1.03 5.94 -1.63
C LEU A 55 -0.75 5.62 -0.16
N ARG A 56 -0.23 4.43 0.15
CA ARG A 56 0.15 4.09 1.54
C ARG A 56 1.25 5.00 2.10
N ALA A 57 2.22 5.38 1.28
CA ALA A 57 3.27 6.32 1.69
C ALA A 57 2.69 7.70 2.04
N ARG A 58 1.68 8.18 1.28
CA ARG A 58 0.97 9.43 1.60
C ARG A 58 0.23 9.33 2.93
N ASP A 59 -0.41 8.20 3.19
CA ASP A 59 -1.13 7.98 4.46
C ASP A 59 -0.16 7.96 5.65
N ALA A 60 0.99 7.30 5.48
CA ALA A 60 2.03 7.24 6.51
C ALA A 60 2.74 8.58 6.73
N ALA A 61 2.89 9.39 5.67
CA ALA A 61 3.51 10.71 5.71
C ALA A 61 2.52 11.85 5.98
N ARG A 62 1.36 11.55 6.58
CA ARG A 62 0.38 12.58 6.92
C ARG A 62 1.01 13.56 7.93
N PRO A 63 1.05 14.87 7.65
CA PRO A 63 1.61 15.84 8.58
C PRO A 63 0.90 15.79 9.93
N THR A 64 1.68 15.93 11.00
CA THR A 64 1.18 16.11 12.36
C THR A 64 0.81 17.56 12.62
N ASP A 65 0.06 17.82 13.68
CA ASP A 65 -0.28 19.20 14.08
C ASP A 65 0.97 20.04 14.39
N GLN A 66 2.03 19.40 14.91
CA GLN A 66 3.30 20.07 15.14
C GLN A 66 3.96 20.50 13.83
N ASP A 67 3.97 19.62 12.82
CA ASP A 67 4.51 19.93 11.49
C ASP A 67 3.76 21.10 10.86
N ILE A 68 2.43 21.16 11.05
CA ILE A 68 1.62 22.28 10.60
C ILE A 68 2.00 23.57 11.34
N ALA A 69 2.11 23.53 12.66
CA ALA A 69 2.47 24.71 13.46
C ALA A 69 3.87 25.24 13.13
N GLU A 70 4.83 24.35 12.84
CA GLU A 70 6.17 24.72 12.37
C GLU A 70 6.11 25.37 10.98
N ALA A 71 5.40 24.76 10.05
CA ALA A 71 5.20 25.30 8.71
C ALA A 71 4.58 26.71 8.72
N GLU A 72 3.61 26.97 9.60
CA GLU A 72 2.99 28.30 9.75
C GLU A 72 3.97 29.39 10.19
N ARG A 73 4.96 29.03 11.02
CA ARG A 73 5.98 29.98 11.50
C ARG A 73 7.08 30.22 10.48
N GLU A 74 7.45 29.19 9.73
CA GLU A 74 8.70 29.19 8.95
C GLU A 74 8.50 29.35 7.43
N LEU A 75 7.41 28.82 6.87
CA LEU A 75 7.22 28.79 5.42
C LEU A 75 6.62 30.10 4.89
N THR A 76 7.35 30.76 3.99
CA THR A 76 6.84 31.90 3.24
C THR A 76 6.01 31.42 2.05
N ILE A 77 4.69 31.63 2.08
CA ILE A 77 3.79 31.25 0.97
C ILE A 77 3.71 32.38 -0.07
N VAL A 78 4.23 32.12 -1.28
CA VAL A 78 4.17 33.07 -2.40
C VAL A 78 3.03 32.72 -3.36
N ARG A 79 2.03 33.59 -3.50
CA ARG A 79 0.83 33.36 -4.34
C ARG A 79 0.89 34.12 -5.67
N ARG A 80 1.75 33.69 -6.59
CA ARG A 80 1.82 34.28 -7.95
C ARG A 80 0.86 33.55 -8.88
N ASN A 81 0.02 34.30 -9.60
CA ASN A 81 -0.95 33.77 -10.57
C ASN A 81 -1.88 32.68 -10.00
N TRP A 82 -2.12 32.71 -8.69
CA TRP A 82 -2.97 31.75 -8.01
C TRP A 82 -4.38 32.34 -7.87
N LEU A 83 -5.37 31.63 -8.41
CA LEU A 83 -6.80 31.95 -8.25
C LEU A 83 -7.41 30.96 -7.24
N PRO A 84 -8.03 31.45 -6.16
CA PRO A 84 -8.76 30.59 -5.22
C PRO A 84 -9.80 29.71 -5.91
N ARG A 85 -10.02 28.52 -5.36
CA ARG A 85 -10.98 27.56 -5.92
C ARG A 85 -12.40 28.14 -5.94
N GLU A 86 -12.73 28.96 -4.95
CA GLU A 86 -14.01 29.63 -4.78
C GLU A 86 -14.28 30.65 -5.90
N GLU A 87 -13.22 31.16 -6.53
CA GLU A 87 -13.25 32.17 -7.60
C GLU A 87 -13.19 31.56 -9.01
N LEU A 88 -13.00 30.24 -9.12
CA LEU A 88 -13.01 29.55 -10.41
C LEU A 88 -14.45 29.34 -10.93
N PRO A 89 -14.70 29.51 -12.25
CA PRO A 89 -16.00 29.21 -12.84
C PRO A 89 -16.39 27.74 -12.60
N ARG A 90 -17.57 27.51 -12.01
CA ARG A 90 -18.13 26.16 -11.88
C ARG A 90 -18.65 25.72 -13.26
N ARG A 91 -18.21 24.55 -13.73
CA ARG A 91 -18.72 23.87 -14.93
C ARG A 91 -19.66 22.75 -14.53
#